data_AF-A0A354GW40-F1
#
_entry.id   AF-A0A354GW40-F1
#
_cell.length_a   1.000
_cell.length_b   1.000
_cell.length_c   1.000
_cell.angle_alpha   90.00
_cell.angle_beta   90.00
_cell.angle_gamma   90.00
#
_symmetry.space_group_name_H-M   'P 1'
#
loop_
_entity.id
_entity.type
_entity.pdbx_description
1 polymer ?
#
loop_
_entity_poly.entity_id
_entity_poly.type
_entity_poly.pdbx_seq_one_letter_code
_entity_poly.pdbx_strand_id
1 'polypeptide(L)'
;MRKLAAAPAQAASYLNKYLQPVQAVDERRVARLIAALDSEEFSVREKAAAELEKLGEAAAAACRQALVKQPSAEVRSRLEAILKTQLEAWSGNSPEHLRLLRALETLEFSGTLEARQVLQRLARGAPGATLTEDARAALGRLRH
;
A
#
# COMPACT_ATOMS: atom_id res chain seq x y z
N MET A 1 2.92 6.61 -24.18
CA MET A 1 3.59 7.15 -22.98
C MET A 1 4.87 7.89 -23.38
N ARG A 2 4.87 9.21 -23.58
CA ARG A 2 6.05 9.88 -24.17
C ARG A 2 6.25 11.38 -23.83
N LYS A 3 5.76 11.88 -22.69
CA LYS A 3 6.00 13.28 -22.27
C LYS A 3 6.74 13.49 -20.94
N LEU A 4 6.91 12.45 -20.10
CA LEU A 4 7.74 12.53 -18.88
C LEU A 4 9.17 12.00 -19.07
N ALA A 5 9.42 11.19 -20.10
CA ALA A 5 10.76 10.66 -20.41
C ALA A 5 11.72 11.71 -21.01
N ALA A 6 11.21 12.87 -21.43
CA ALA A 6 12.02 13.91 -22.07
C ALA A 6 12.76 14.81 -21.04
N ALA A 7 12.40 14.75 -19.76
CA ALA A 7 13.02 15.54 -18.69
C ALA A 7 13.03 14.76 -17.36
N PRO A 8 13.87 13.73 -17.22
CA PRO A 8 13.85 12.78 -16.11
C PRO A 8 13.96 13.43 -14.71
N ALA A 9 14.80 14.46 -14.56
CA ALA A 9 14.94 15.16 -13.27
C ALA A 9 13.69 15.98 -12.88
N GLN A 10 13.02 16.60 -13.87
CA GLN A 10 11.78 17.36 -13.63
C GLN A 10 10.61 16.42 -13.34
N ALA A 11 10.57 15.26 -14.01
CA ALA A 11 9.62 14.19 -13.71
C ALA A 11 9.81 13.67 -12.28
N ALA A 12 11.04 13.40 -11.85
CA ALA A 12 11.33 12.94 -10.49
C ALA A 12 10.92 13.97 -9.43
N SER A 13 11.23 15.26 -9.62
CA SER A 13 10.81 16.32 -8.69
C SER A 13 9.29 16.49 -8.63
N TYR A 14 8.61 16.44 -9.78
CA TYR A 14 7.15 16.48 -9.83
C TYR A 14 6.54 15.28 -9.11
N LEU A 15 6.96 14.05 -9.44
CA LEU A 15 6.47 12.83 -8.81
C LEU A 15 6.74 12.78 -7.30
N ASN A 16 7.86 13.35 -6.84
CA ASN A 16 8.15 13.44 -5.41
C ASN A 16 7.09 14.23 -4.63
N LYS A 17 6.47 15.26 -5.25
CA LYS A 17 5.43 16.07 -4.60
C LYS A 17 4.10 15.31 -4.47
N TYR A 18 3.77 14.48 -5.45
CA TYR A 18 2.46 13.81 -5.55
C TYR A 18 2.47 12.37 -5.00
N LEU A 19 3.62 11.69 -5.00
CA LEU A 19 3.75 10.37 -4.38
C LEU A 19 4.12 10.53 -2.92
N GLN A 20 3.21 10.10 -2.04
CA GLN A 20 3.46 10.02 -0.60
C GLN A 20 3.61 8.56 -0.19
N PRO A 21 4.61 8.22 0.67
CA PRO A 21 4.68 6.91 1.27
C PRO A 21 3.38 6.61 1.99
N VAL A 22 2.91 5.39 1.88
CA VAL A 22 1.80 4.92 2.71
C VAL A 22 2.26 5.02 4.16
N GLN A 23 1.63 5.91 4.93
CA GLN A 23 1.97 6.07 6.34
C GLN A 23 1.62 4.79 7.08
N ALA A 24 2.54 4.32 7.92
CA ALA A 24 2.23 3.29 8.88
C ALA A 24 1.13 3.82 9.82
N VAL A 25 -0.04 3.18 9.80
CA VAL A 25 -1.07 3.45 10.81
C VAL A 25 -0.56 2.91 12.14
N ASP A 26 -1.03 3.49 13.26
CA ASP A 26 -0.78 2.95 14.59
C ASP A 26 -1.15 1.45 14.63
N GLU A 27 -0.12 0.61 14.68
CA GLU A 27 -0.24 -0.85 14.72
C GLU A 27 -1.12 -1.30 15.89
N ARG A 28 -1.10 -0.57 17.02
CA ARG A 28 -1.93 -0.87 18.18
C ARG A 28 -3.40 -0.58 17.93
N ARG A 29 -3.71 0.41 17.09
CA ARG A 29 -5.10 0.69 16.66
C ARG A 29 -5.57 -0.41 15.73
N VAL A 30 -4.74 -0.79 14.74
CA VAL A 30 -5.13 -1.82 13.77
C VAL A 30 -5.25 -3.19 14.43
N ALA A 31 -4.32 -3.57 15.33
CA ALA A 31 -4.43 -4.82 16.09
C ALA A 31 -5.70 -4.88 16.94
N ARG A 32 -6.12 -3.76 17.55
CA ARG A 32 -7.39 -3.66 18.29
C ARG A 32 -8.60 -3.85 17.39
N LEU A 33 -8.59 -3.24 16.20
CA LEU A 33 -9.66 -3.42 15.22
C LEU A 33 -9.73 -4.87 14.73
N ILE A 34 -8.59 -5.50 14.46
CA ILE A 34 -8.53 -6.91 14.05
C ILE A 34 -9.05 -7.82 15.17
N ALA A 35 -8.68 -7.58 16.43
CA ALA A 35 -9.23 -8.33 17.55
C ALA A 35 -10.74 -8.12 17.71
N ALA A 36 -11.23 -6.90 17.46
CA ALA A 36 -12.66 -6.59 17.51
C ALA A 36 -13.48 -7.27 16.40
N LEU A 37 -12.85 -7.79 15.33
CA LEU A 37 -13.52 -8.63 14.32
C LEU A 37 -13.98 -10.00 14.87
N ASP A 38 -13.44 -10.43 16.02
CA ASP A 38 -13.80 -11.67 16.72
C ASP A 38 -14.77 -11.44 17.90
N SER A 39 -15.24 -10.20 18.08
CA SER A 39 -16.20 -9.88 19.16
C SER A 39 -17.50 -10.65 18.98
N GLU A 40 -18.15 -11.10 20.07
CA GLU A 40 -19.48 -11.72 20.02
C GLU A 40 -20.58 -10.71 19.59
N GLU A 41 -20.35 -9.42 19.83
CA GLU A 41 -21.28 -8.35 19.45
C GLU A 41 -21.17 -7.97 17.97
N PHE A 42 -22.24 -8.19 17.20
CA PHE A 42 -22.31 -7.86 15.77
C PHE A 42 -21.98 -6.38 15.47
N SER A 43 -22.48 -5.48 16.31
CA SER A 43 -22.26 -4.03 16.16
C SER A 43 -20.80 -3.62 16.31
N VAL A 44 -20.05 -4.31 17.18
CA VAL A 44 -18.60 -4.10 17.36
C VAL A 44 -17.83 -4.60 16.16
N ARG A 45 -18.20 -5.79 15.63
CA ARG A 45 -17.57 -6.36 14.43
C ARG A 45 -17.75 -5.49 13.20
N GLU A 46 -18.95 -4.99 12.94
CA GLU A 46 -19.21 -4.12 11.78
C GLU A 46 -18.45 -2.79 11.86
N LYS A 47 -18.43 -2.17 13.05
CA LYS A 47 -17.65 -0.94 13.26
C LYS A 47 -16.16 -1.17 13.02
N ALA A 48 -15.63 -2.30 13.49
CA ALA A 48 -14.23 -2.65 13.28
C ALA A 48 -13.91 -2.85 11.80
N ALA A 49 -14.76 -3.56 11.05
CA ALA A 49 -14.61 -3.74 9.61
C ALA A 49 -14.65 -2.40 8.85
N ALA A 50 -15.64 -1.55 9.12
CA ALA A 50 -15.76 -0.24 8.49
C ALA A 50 -14.57 0.68 8.78
N GLU A 51 -14.03 0.66 10.00
CA GLU A 51 -12.83 1.42 10.36
C GLU A 51 -11.58 0.87 9.65
N LEU A 52 -11.45 -0.45 9.50
CA LEU A 52 -10.35 -1.06 8.72
C LEU A 52 -10.45 -0.69 7.23
N GLU A 53 -11.66 -0.63 6.67
CA GLU A 53 -11.87 -0.21 5.29
C GLU A 53 -11.46 1.25 5.07
N LYS A 54 -11.85 2.17 5.97
CA LYS A 54 -11.48 3.60 5.91
C LYS A 54 -9.97 3.84 5.96
N LEU A 55 -9.23 2.98 6.65
CA LEU A 55 -7.78 3.06 6.74
C LEU A 55 -7.07 2.62 5.45
N GLY A 56 -7.80 2.05 4.49
CA GLY A 56 -7.33 1.79 3.14
C GLY A 56 -6.10 0.86 3.08
N GLU A 57 -5.15 1.21 2.24
CA GLU A 57 -3.99 0.36 1.93
C GLU A 57 -3.12 0.01 3.15
N ALA A 58 -3.05 0.93 4.12
CA ALA A 58 -2.26 0.74 5.32
C ALA A 58 -2.90 -0.30 6.27
N ALA A 59 -4.24 -0.35 6.33
CA ALA A 59 -4.95 -1.46 7.00
C ALA A 59 -4.86 -2.76 6.21
N ALA A 60 -4.95 -2.71 4.87
CA ALA A 60 -4.81 -3.91 4.04
C ALA A 60 -3.45 -4.61 4.26
N ALA A 61 -2.37 -3.83 4.41
CA ALA A 61 -1.05 -4.35 4.74
C ALA A 61 -1.04 -5.10 6.09
N ALA A 62 -1.61 -4.49 7.13
CA ALA A 62 -1.71 -5.10 8.46
C ALA A 62 -2.66 -6.32 8.50
N CYS A 63 -3.76 -6.29 7.75
CA CYS A 63 -4.67 -7.42 7.59
C CYS A 63 -3.96 -8.62 6.93
N ARG A 64 -3.14 -8.39 5.90
CA ARG A 64 -2.30 -9.45 5.29
C ARG A 64 -1.32 -10.04 6.30
N GLN A 65 -0.67 -9.19 7.11
CA GLN A 65 0.24 -9.67 8.15
C GLN A 65 -0.50 -10.49 9.23
N ALA A 66 -1.72 -10.08 9.60
CA ALA A 66 -2.54 -10.82 10.56
C ALA A 66 -2.94 -12.20 10.02
N LEU A 67 -3.27 -12.33 8.73
CA LEU A 67 -3.56 -13.62 8.10
C LEU A 67 -2.38 -14.60 8.15
N VAL A 68 -1.14 -14.11 8.02
CA VAL A 68 0.08 -14.93 8.14
C VAL A 68 0.21 -15.51 9.54
N LYS A 69 -0.29 -14.81 10.57
CA LYS A 69 -0.27 -15.27 11.97
C LYS A 69 -1.34 -16.31 12.31
N GLN A 70 -2.06 -16.83 11.30
CA GLN A 70 -3.10 -17.87 11.45
C GLN A 70 -4.16 -17.54 12.52
N PRO A 71 -4.99 -16.50 12.29
CA PRO A 71 -6.06 -16.15 13.21
C PRO A 71 -7.19 -17.20 13.18
N SER A 72 -8.20 -17.04 14.04
CA SER A 72 -9.40 -17.89 14.04
C SER A 72 -10.05 -17.95 12.65
N ALA A 73 -10.75 -19.03 12.33
CA ALA A 73 -11.41 -19.19 11.03
C ALA A 73 -12.39 -18.03 10.73
N GLU A 74 -13.04 -17.52 11.77
CA GLU A 74 -13.97 -16.40 11.68
C GLU A 74 -13.27 -15.08 11.35
N VAL A 75 -12.20 -14.75 12.08
CA VAL A 75 -11.36 -13.59 11.80
C VAL A 75 -10.72 -13.69 10.42
N ARG A 76 -10.24 -14.88 10.05
CA ARG A 76 -9.66 -15.14 8.73
C ARG A 76 -10.65 -14.80 7.61
N SER A 77 -11.86 -15.35 7.66
CA SER A 77 -12.89 -15.11 6.65
C SER A 77 -13.23 -13.62 6.52
N ARG A 78 -13.29 -12.89 7.65
CA ARG A 78 -13.56 -11.45 7.65
C ARG A 78 -12.41 -10.62 7.10
N LEU A 79 -11.17 -10.93 7.49
CA LEU A 79 -9.99 -10.27 6.94
C LEU A 79 -9.89 -10.49 5.43
N GLU A 80 -10.17 -11.70 4.95
CA GLU A 80 -10.21 -12.02 3.52
C GLU A 80 -11.32 -11.21 2.80
N ALA A 81 -12.49 -11.03 3.41
CA ALA A 81 -13.56 -10.20 2.84
C ALA A 81 -13.19 -8.71 2.75
N ILE A 82 -12.65 -8.14 3.83
CA ILE A 82 -12.16 -6.74 3.86
C ILE A 82 -11.06 -6.55 2.82
N LEU A 83 -10.11 -7.49 2.77
CA LEU A 83 -9.03 -7.46 1.79
C LEU A 83 -9.55 -7.57 0.37
N LYS A 84 -10.59 -8.36 0.10
CA LYS A 84 -11.20 -8.43 -1.23
C LYS A 84 -11.78 -7.09 -1.66
N THR A 85 -12.54 -6.41 -0.79
CA THR A 85 -13.09 -5.07 -1.07
C THR A 85 -11.98 -4.04 -1.30
N GLN A 86 -10.93 -4.06 -0.47
CA GLN A 86 -9.78 -3.17 -0.64
C GLN A 86 -8.93 -3.52 -1.87
N LEU A 87 -8.74 -4.81 -2.17
CA LEU A 87 -8.04 -5.28 -3.36
C LEU A 87 -8.82 -4.97 -4.63
N GLU A 88 -10.15 -4.90 -4.60
CA GLU A 88 -10.96 -4.47 -5.74
C GLU A 88 -10.77 -2.96 -5.97
N ALA A 89 -10.79 -2.15 -4.90
CA ALA A 89 -10.50 -0.71 -4.97
C ALA A 89 -9.07 -0.41 -5.48
N TRP A 90 -8.10 -1.26 -5.13
CA TRP A 90 -6.70 -1.18 -5.53
C TRP A 90 -6.30 -2.20 -6.60
N SER A 91 -7.28 -2.78 -7.29
CA SER A 91 -7.02 -3.85 -8.27
C SER A 91 -6.09 -3.34 -9.36
N GLY A 92 -5.31 -4.23 -9.97
CA GLY A 92 -4.31 -3.89 -11.01
C GLY A 92 -4.85 -3.02 -12.16
N ASN A 93 -6.17 -2.95 -12.32
CA ASN A 93 -6.88 -2.18 -13.33
C ASN A 93 -7.44 -0.85 -12.85
N SER A 94 -7.29 -0.49 -11.56
CA SER A 94 -7.76 0.80 -11.06
C SER A 94 -6.93 1.93 -11.72
N PRO A 95 -7.57 3.00 -12.22
CA PRO A 95 -6.85 4.10 -12.86
C PRO A 95 -5.79 4.74 -11.96
N GLU A 96 -5.99 4.70 -10.65
CA GLU A 96 -5.06 5.20 -9.66
C GLU A 96 -3.84 4.29 -9.48
N HIS A 97 -4.07 2.98 -9.38
CA HIS A 97 -2.99 2.01 -9.31
C HIS A 97 -2.13 2.01 -10.58
N LEU A 98 -2.75 2.07 -11.77
CA LEU A 98 -2.02 2.21 -13.03
C LEU A 98 -1.23 3.52 -13.13
N ARG A 99 -1.70 4.61 -12.52
CA ARG A 99 -0.93 5.86 -12.43
C ARG A 99 0.28 5.72 -11.51
N LEU A 100 0.12 5.05 -10.36
CA LEU A 100 1.21 4.78 -9.42
C LEU A 100 2.29 3.91 -10.06
N LEU A 101 1.92 2.81 -10.72
CA LEU A 101 2.87 1.95 -11.44
C LEU A 101 3.65 2.72 -12.51
N ARG A 102 2.97 3.50 -13.36
CA ARG A 102 3.64 4.32 -14.38
C ARG A 102 4.58 5.36 -13.78
N ALA A 103 4.24 5.90 -12.61
CA ALA A 103 5.08 6.84 -11.90
C ALA A 103 6.35 6.15 -11.37
N LEU A 104 6.23 4.96 -10.77
CA LEU A 104 7.35 4.14 -10.34
C LEU A 104 8.24 3.71 -11.51
N GLU A 105 7.65 3.25 -12.62
CA GLU A 105 8.38 2.91 -13.86
C GLU A 105 9.14 4.12 -14.42
N THR A 106 8.55 5.32 -14.36
CA THR A 106 9.22 6.55 -14.82
C THR A 106 10.42 6.88 -13.94
N LEU A 107 10.28 6.73 -12.60
CA LEU A 107 11.39 6.91 -11.67
C LEU A 107 12.49 5.87 -11.90
N GLU A 108 12.12 4.61 -12.10
CA GLU A 108 13.03 3.51 -12.41
C GLU A 108 13.78 3.78 -13.72
N PHE A 109 13.06 4.04 -14.81
CA PHE A 109 13.65 4.32 -16.12
C PHE A 109 14.59 5.53 -16.10
N SER A 110 14.28 6.55 -15.30
CA SER A 110 15.12 7.76 -15.23
C SER A 110 16.49 7.51 -14.63
N GLY A 111 16.63 6.54 -13.71
CA GLY A 111 17.89 6.12 -13.11
C GLY A 111 18.67 7.17 -12.29
N THR A 112 18.16 8.42 -12.17
CA THR A 112 18.90 9.53 -11.55
C THR A 112 19.00 9.38 -10.03
N LEU A 113 19.91 10.15 -9.41
CA LEU A 113 20.06 10.17 -7.95
C LEU A 113 18.77 10.61 -7.25
N GLU A 114 18.08 11.62 -7.78
CA GLU A 114 16.82 12.12 -7.27
C GLU A 114 15.73 11.05 -7.37
N ALA A 115 15.63 10.34 -8.50
CA ALA A 115 14.65 9.28 -8.65
C ALA A 115 14.88 8.12 -7.68
N ARG A 116 16.14 7.74 -7.46
CA ARG A 116 16.52 6.75 -6.43
C ARG A 116 16.13 7.23 -5.02
N GLN A 117 16.34 8.51 -4.69
CA GLN A 117 15.92 9.07 -3.40
C GLN A 117 14.40 9.03 -3.21
N VAL A 118 13.63 9.32 -4.26
CA VAL A 118 12.16 9.21 -4.22
C VAL A 118 11.74 7.77 -3.96
N LEU A 119 12.29 6.80 -4.71
CA LEU A 119 12.01 5.38 -4.51
C LEU A 119 12.41 4.90 -3.11
N GLN A 120 13.56 5.35 -2.57
CA GLN A 120 13.98 5.04 -1.19
C GLN A 120 13.02 5.58 -0.15
N ARG A 121 12.48 6.79 -0.34
CA ARG A 121 11.47 7.37 0.55
C ARG A 121 10.18 6.56 0.52
N LEU A 122 9.72 6.17 -0.66
CA LEU A 122 8.51 5.35 -0.84
C LEU A 122 8.69 3.93 -0.26
N ALA A 123 9.87 3.33 -0.42
CA ALA A 123 10.22 2.01 0.11
C ALA A 123 10.27 1.94 1.65
N ARG A 124 10.28 3.09 2.33
CA ARG A 124 10.18 3.23 3.79
C ARG A 124 8.74 3.38 4.30
N GLY A 125 7.74 3.28 3.42
CA GLY A 125 6.33 3.27 3.80
C GLY A 125 5.91 2.03 4.60
N ALA A 126 4.62 1.92 4.90
CA ALA A 126 4.04 0.82 5.67
C ALA A 126 4.44 -0.55 5.07
N PRO A 127 5.00 -1.47 5.87
CA PRO A 127 5.42 -2.79 5.39
C PRO A 127 4.24 -3.59 4.84
N GLY A 128 4.36 -4.13 3.64
CA GLY A 128 3.30 -4.88 2.97
C GLY A 128 2.26 -4.03 2.25
N ALA A 129 2.38 -2.70 2.23
CA ALA A 129 1.61 -1.85 1.31
C ALA A 129 2.16 -2.00 -0.11
N THR A 130 1.28 -2.05 -1.11
CA THR A 130 1.64 -2.32 -2.51
C THR A 130 2.62 -1.27 -3.03
N LEU A 131 2.35 0.02 -2.80
CA LEU A 131 3.27 1.10 -3.18
C LEU A 131 4.67 0.98 -2.54
N THR A 132 4.73 0.52 -1.28
CA THR A 132 6.00 0.32 -0.56
C THR A 132 6.79 -0.84 -1.15
N GLU A 133 6.14 -1.98 -1.40
CA GLU A 133 6.79 -3.16 -1.96
C GLU A 133 7.19 -2.97 -3.43
N ASP A 134 6.36 -2.28 -4.22
CA ASP A 134 6.69 -1.94 -5.61
C ASP A 134 7.89 -0.98 -5.69
N ALA A 135 7.98 -0.01 -4.77
CA ALA A 135 9.13 0.88 -4.68
C ALA A 135 10.41 0.12 -4.26
N ARG A 136 10.31 -0.85 -3.34
CA ARG A 136 11.44 -1.73 -2.98
C ARG A 136 11.88 -2.59 -4.16
N ALA A 137 10.95 -3.14 -4.91
CA ALA A 137 11.24 -3.94 -6.09
C ALA A 137 11.93 -3.10 -7.18
N ALA A 138 11.45 -1.87 -7.42
CA ALA A 138 12.10 -0.92 -8.34
C ALA A 138 13.53 -0.57 -7.91
N LEU A 139 13.78 -0.34 -6.62
CA LEU A 139 15.13 -0.14 -6.10
C LEU A 139 16.02 -1.37 -6.28
N GLY A 140 15.47 -2.57 -6.12
CA GLY A 140 16.18 -3.83 -6.36
C GLY A 140 16.64 -3.95 -7.81
N ARG A 141 15.76 -3.61 -8.77
CA ARG A 141 16.07 -3.63 -10.21
C ARG A 141 17.15 -2.62 -10.60
N LEU A 142 17.20 -1.45 -9.96
CA LEU A 142 18.24 -0.43 -10.19
C LEU A 142 19.64 -0.77 -9.62
N ARG A 143 19.74 -1.81 -8.79
CA ARG A 143 21.01 -2.25 -8.19
C ARG A 143 21.70 -3.36 -9.00
N HIS A 144 21.02 -3.92 -9.99
CA HIS A 144 21.56 -4.82 -11.01
C HIS A 144 22.07 -4.03 -12.21
#